data_AF-A0A2A5ERI5-F1
#
_entry.id   AF-A0A2A5ERI5-F1
#
_cell.length_a   1.000
_cell.length_b   1.000
_cell.length_c   1.000
_cell.angle_alpha   90.00
_cell.angle_beta   90.00
_cell.angle_gamma   90.00
#
_symmetry.space_group_name_H-M   'P 1'
#
loop_
_entity.id
_entity.type
_entity.pdbx_description
1 polymer ?
#
loop_
_entity_poly.entity_id
_entity_poly.type
_entity_poly.pdbx_seq_one_letter_code
_entity_poly.pdbx_strand_id
1 'polypeptide(L)'
;MTSAQLPFDLPHRVALGRDDFLVAEANSTAVALIDQWPDWPTPLAMLVGPSGSGKTHLGEVWRAASKATRISVEALENADLPALIRTKAVLLEDIDQLPPSAETALFHLINLIKEEQGHLLLTAKVGPAQLGISLPDLASRLRAAVTADIGVPDDMLLGAVLEKLFQDRQLPVPQATIRYLTLHMDRSIAAARTLVGEVDKAALAGKRRITVPLVADVLKRLSSVS
;
A
#
# COMPACT_ATOMS: atom_id res chain seq x y z
N MET A 1 15.72 34.78 -19.99
CA MET A 1 16.91 33.97 -19.64
C MET A 1 17.14 34.18 -18.16
N THR A 2 17.10 33.23 -17.24
CA THR A 2 16.96 31.78 -17.26
C THR A 2 16.45 31.44 -15.86
N SER A 3 15.34 30.72 -15.72
CA SER A 3 14.84 30.29 -14.41
C SER A 3 15.83 29.28 -13.83
N ALA A 4 16.53 29.66 -12.77
CA ALA A 4 17.38 28.75 -12.01
C ALA A 4 16.47 27.88 -11.15
N GLN A 5 16.27 26.63 -11.56
CA GLN A 5 15.64 25.62 -10.73
C GLN A 5 16.55 25.32 -9.53
N LEU A 6 16.02 25.52 -8.32
CA LEU A 6 16.62 25.04 -7.09
C LEU A 6 16.50 23.51 -7.06
N PRO A 7 17.58 22.75 -6.87
CA PRO A 7 17.48 21.32 -6.61
C PRO A 7 16.80 21.14 -5.26
N PHE A 8 15.65 20.46 -5.26
CA PHE A 8 15.01 19.98 -4.04
C PHE A 8 15.86 18.83 -3.48
N ASP A 9 16.87 19.17 -2.69
CA ASP A 9 17.56 18.23 -1.82
C ASP A 9 16.60 17.90 -0.67
N LEU A 10 15.87 16.79 -0.79
CA LEU A 10 15.06 16.27 0.31
C LEU A 10 16.01 15.59 1.31
N PRO A 11 16.22 16.14 2.53
CA PRO A 11 17.08 15.49 3.50
C PRO A 11 16.41 14.20 3.98
N HIS A 12 17.13 13.09 3.87
CA HIS A 12 16.81 11.80 4.51
C HIS A 12 16.75 11.98 6.03
N ARG A 13 15.64 12.50 6.55
CA ARG A 13 15.45 12.74 7.98
C ARG A 13 15.09 11.44 8.70
N VAL A 14 16.08 10.60 8.97
CA VAL A 14 15.96 9.35 9.74
C VAL A 14 15.09 9.57 10.99
N ALA A 15 13.87 9.01 10.97
CA ALA A 15 12.97 8.91 12.10
C ALA A 15 12.69 7.42 12.34
N LEU A 16 12.76 7.01 13.60
CA LEU A 16 12.73 5.62 14.06
C LEU A 16 11.53 4.83 13.51
N GLY A 17 11.79 3.63 12.96
CA GLY A 17 10.78 2.75 12.32
C GLY A 17 10.98 2.52 10.81
N ARG A 18 11.94 3.21 10.20
CA ARG A 18 12.21 3.25 8.75
C ARG A 18 12.71 1.97 8.09
N ASP A 19 13.01 0.91 8.85
CA ASP A 19 13.43 -0.36 8.24
C ASP A 19 12.30 -1.01 7.41
N ASP A 20 11.05 -0.55 7.59
CA ASP A 20 9.92 -1.04 6.81
C ASP A 20 9.61 -0.27 5.52
N PHE A 21 10.04 0.98 5.40
CA PHE A 21 9.62 1.86 4.30
C PHE A 21 10.72 2.04 3.25
N LEU A 22 10.49 1.45 2.09
CA LEU A 22 11.24 1.80 0.89
C LEU A 22 10.54 2.99 0.22
N VAL A 23 11.18 4.15 0.34
CA VAL A 23 10.66 5.42 -0.21
C VAL A 23 11.27 5.64 -1.58
N ALA A 24 10.41 5.85 -2.56
CA ALA A 24 10.74 6.25 -3.92
C ALA A 24 9.82 7.41 -4.35
N GLU A 25 10.11 8.02 -5.50
CA GLU A 25 9.29 9.11 -6.02
C GLU A 25 7.81 8.70 -6.11
N ALA A 26 7.54 7.49 -6.62
CA ALA A 26 6.21 6.94 -6.82
C ALA A 26 5.36 6.77 -5.53
N ASN A 27 5.94 6.73 -4.34
CA ASN A 27 5.18 6.55 -3.09
C ASN A 27 5.50 7.60 -2.01
N SER A 28 6.32 8.61 -2.34
CA SER A 28 6.85 9.59 -1.38
C SER A 28 5.75 10.37 -0.64
N THR A 29 4.74 10.84 -1.36
CA THR A 29 3.57 11.56 -0.81
C THR A 29 2.74 10.67 0.10
N ALA A 30 2.54 9.40 -0.28
CA ALA A 30 1.80 8.44 0.51
C ALA A 30 2.54 8.04 1.79
N VAL A 31 3.87 7.84 1.72
CA VAL A 31 4.69 7.61 2.92
C VAL A 31 4.62 8.82 3.84
N ALA A 32 4.75 10.03 3.30
CA ALA A 32 4.65 11.27 4.09
C ALA A 32 3.27 11.43 4.75
N LEU A 33 2.20 10.99 4.11
CA LEU A 33 0.86 10.97 4.71
C LEU A 33 0.80 9.98 5.88
N ILE A 34 1.32 8.76 5.72
CA ILE A 34 1.36 7.78 6.82
C ILE A 34 2.22 8.28 7.99
N ASP A 35 3.37 8.89 7.71
CA ASP A 35 4.29 9.46 8.71
C ASP A 35 3.69 10.65 9.47
N GLN A 36 2.72 11.36 8.89
CA GLN A 36 2.02 12.46 9.56
C GLN A 36 0.98 11.99 10.57
N TRP A 37 0.66 10.70 10.65
CA TRP A 37 -0.24 10.20 11.69
C TRP A 37 0.43 10.33 13.08
N PRO A 38 -0.28 10.80 14.12
CA PRO A 38 -1.73 11.05 14.20
C PRO A 38 -2.20 12.47 13.81
N ASP A 39 -1.30 13.34 13.38
CA ASP A 39 -1.54 14.77 13.14
C ASP A 39 -2.14 15.09 11.76
N TRP A 40 -2.98 14.20 11.23
CA TRP A 40 -3.70 14.47 9.98
C TRP A 40 -4.67 15.66 10.15
N PRO A 41 -4.81 16.53 9.13
CA PRO A 41 -5.72 17.68 9.23
C PRO A 41 -7.20 17.29 9.26
N THR A 42 -7.54 16.06 8.86
CA THR A 42 -8.85 15.45 9.09
C THR A 42 -8.65 14.02 9.60
N PRO A 43 -9.63 13.44 10.31
CA PRO A 43 -9.53 12.05 10.77
C PRO A 43 -9.62 11.02 9.62
N LEU A 44 -9.75 11.49 8.38
CA LEU A 44 -9.94 10.66 7.20
C LEU A 44 -8.77 10.85 6.23
N ALA A 45 -8.00 9.79 6.03
CA ALA A 45 -6.94 9.74 5.03
C ALA A 45 -7.27 8.70 3.96
N MET A 46 -6.74 8.91 2.75
CA MET A 46 -6.97 8.03 1.61
C MET A 46 -5.69 7.82 0.81
N LEU A 47 -5.36 6.56 0.55
CA LEU A 47 -4.31 6.16 -0.38
C LEU A 47 -4.95 5.78 -1.72
N VAL A 48 -4.51 6.46 -2.78
CA VAL A 48 -5.06 6.27 -4.14
C VAL A 48 -3.95 5.78 -5.06
N GLY A 49 -4.25 4.83 -5.95
CA GLY A 49 -3.26 4.37 -6.92
C GLY A 49 -3.65 3.05 -7.57
N PRO A 50 -3.00 2.68 -8.69
CA PRO A 50 -3.38 1.49 -9.46
C PRO A 50 -3.23 0.20 -8.64
N SER A 51 -3.80 -0.90 -9.14
CA SER A 51 -3.57 -2.22 -8.53
C SER A 51 -2.07 -2.52 -8.45
N GLY A 52 -1.61 -3.07 -7.32
CA GLY A 52 -0.21 -3.44 -7.16
C GLY A 52 0.77 -2.29 -6.85
N SER A 53 0.30 -1.05 -6.72
CA SER A 53 1.11 0.12 -6.37
C SER A 53 1.69 0.12 -4.95
N GLY A 54 1.12 -0.69 -4.03
CA GLY A 54 1.58 -0.77 -2.64
C GLY A 54 0.62 -0.17 -1.60
N LYS A 55 -0.60 0.25 -1.99
CA LYS A 55 -1.64 0.75 -1.05
C LYS A 55 -1.84 -0.15 0.18
N THR A 56 -2.09 -1.45 -0.03
CA THR A 56 -2.26 -2.42 1.06
C THR A 56 -1.03 -2.54 1.94
N HIS A 57 0.17 -2.43 1.37
CA HIS A 57 1.40 -2.48 2.16
C HIS A 57 1.50 -1.27 3.08
N LEU A 58 1.33 -0.05 2.56
CA LEU A 58 1.33 1.17 3.39
C LEU A 58 0.19 1.18 4.41
N GLY A 59 -1.00 0.69 4.03
CA GLY A 59 -2.12 0.49 4.94
C GLY A 59 -1.77 -0.46 6.08
N GLU A 60 -1.11 -1.58 5.81
CA GLU A 60 -0.64 -2.52 6.83
C GLU A 60 0.43 -1.92 7.75
N VAL A 61 1.35 -1.11 7.22
CA VAL A 61 2.35 -0.43 8.08
C VAL A 61 1.65 0.53 9.04
N TRP A 62 0.74 1.36 8.52
CA TRP A 62 -0.07 2.23 9.38
C TRP A 62 -0.86 1.42 10.41
N ARG A 63 -1.51 0.32 10.00
CA ARG A 63 -2.27 -0.57 10.88
C ARG A 63 -1.40 -1.17 12.00
N ALA A 64 -0.16 -1.55 11.71
CA ALA A 64 0.76 -2.09 12.69
C ALA A 64 1.14 -1.05 13.76
N ALA A 65 1.34 0.20 13.35
CA ALA A 65 1.64 1.34 14.21
C ALA A 65 0.43 1.80 15.04
N SER A 66 -0.73 1.98 14.40
CA SER A 66 -1.95 2.49 15.02
C SER A 66 -2.79 1.44 15.73
N LYS A 67 -2.47 0.15 15.55
CA LYS A 67 -3.31 -1.00 15.95
C LYS A 67 -4.71 -0.95 15.32
N ALA A 68 -4.83 -0.37 14.12
CA ALA A 68 -6.12 -0.25 13.47
C ALA A 68 -6.78 -1.62 13.24
N THR A 69 -8.11 -1.63 13.38
CA THR A 69 -8.93 -2.76 12.95
C THR A 69 -9.05 -2.71 11.43
N ARG A 70 -8.74 -3.81 10.73
CA ARG A 70 -8.93 -3.92 9.28
C ARG A 70 -10.31 -4.48 8.98
N ILE A 71 -10.97 -3.91 7.98
CA ILE A 71 -12.23 -4.40 7.45
C ILE A 71 -12.25 -4.27 5.92
N SER A 72 -12.92 -5.20 5.24
CA SER A 72 -13.16 -5.12 3.79
C SER A 72 -14.52 -4.50 3.49
N VAL A 73 -14.70 -3.98 2.27
CA VAL A 73 -15.98 -3.37 1.86
C VAL A 73 -17.16 -4.32 1.92
N GLU A 74 -16.96 -5.62 1.69
CA GLU A 74 -18.01 -6.64 1.71
C GLU A 74 -18.51 -6.91 3.14
N ALA A 75 -17.64 -6.75 4.13
CA ALA A 75 -17.99 -6.99 5.53
C ALA A 75 -18.62 -5.75 6.20
N LEU A 76 -18.47 -4.56 5.61
CA LEU A 76 -18.83 -3.30 6.25
C LEU A 76 -20.32 -3.17 6.56
N GLU A 77 -21.20 -3.61 5.67
CA GLU A 77 -22.65 -3.47 5.81
C GLU A 77 -23.18 -4.16 7.07
N ASN A 78 -22.60 -5.32 7.44
CA ASN A 78 -23.04 -6.12 8.57
C ASN A 78 -22.13 -5.99 9.80
N ALA A 79 -21.20 -5.04 9.79
CA ALA A 79 -20.22 -4.91 10.85
C ALA A 79 -20.77 -4.22 12.11
N ASP A 80 -20.31 -4.68 13.27
CA ASP A 80 -20.47 -3.97 14.54
C ASP A 80 -19.51 -2.78 14.57
N LEU A 81 -19.97 -1.60 14.11
CA LEU A 81 -19.13 -0.40 14.01
C LEU A 81 -18.52 0.01 15.37
N PRO A 82 -19.26 0.01 16.50
CA PRO A 82 -18.68 0.21 17.83
C PRO A 82 -17.53 -0.74 18.17
N ALA A 83 -17.58 -2.01 17.74
CA ALA A 83 -16.48 -2.94 17.93
C ALA A 83 -15.26 -2.59 17.06
N LEU A 84 -15.48 -2.16 15.81
CA LEU A 84 -14.40 -1.80 14.88
C LEU A 84 -13.55 -0.64 15.39
N ILE A 85 -14.20 0.36 15.95
CA ILE A 85 -13.56 1.62 16.37
C ILE A 85 -12.97 1.58 17.79
N ARG A 86 -12.96 0.41 18.46
CA ARG A 86 -12.40 0.27 19.83
C ARG A 86 -10.94 0.73 19.94
N THR A 87 -10.16 0.54 18.88
CA THR A 87 -8.75 0.97 18.80
C THR A 87 -8.61 2.42 18.34
N LYS A 88 -9.73 3.11 18.10
CA LYS A 88 -9.82 4.44 17.49
C LYS A 88 -9.13 4.56 16.13
N ALA A 89 -8.82 3.44 15.49
CA ALA A 89 -8.17 3.42 14.19
C ALA A 89 -8.77 2.31 13.34
N VAL A 90 -9.17 2.62 12.11
CA VAL A 90 -9.76 1.65 11.19
C VAL A 90 -9.08 1.76 9.82
N LEU A 91 -8.74 0.61 9.24
CA LEU A 91 -8.29 0.49 7.85
C LEU A 91 -9.42 -0.16 7.05
N LEU A 92 -9.98 0.58 6.10
CA LEU A 92 -10.96 0.07 5.14
C LEU A 92 -10.35 0.11 3.74
N GLU A 93 -10.23 -1.06 3.11
CA GLU A 93 -9.57 -1.17 1.83
C GLU A 93 -10.52 -1.26 0.65
N ASP A 94 -10.02 -0.83 -0.51
CA ASP A 94 -10.65 -0.99 -1.82
C ASP A 94 -12.05 -0.37 -1.89
N ILE A 95 -12.21 0.86 -1.39
CA ILE A 95 -13.50 1.56 -1.38
C ILE A 95 -14.05 1.89 -2.77
N ASP A 96 -13.25 1.76 -3.84
CA ASP A 96 -13.75 1.76 -5.22
C ASP A 96 -14.65 0.56 -5.54
N GLN A 97 -14.67 -0.46 -4.68
CA GLN A 97 -15.53 -1.64 -4.78
C GLN A 97 -16.68 -1.61 -3.75
N LEU A 98 -16.89 -0.49 -3.06
CA LEU A 98 -17.97 -0.36 -2.07
C LEU A 98 -19.34 -0.56 -2.73
N PRO A 99 -20.15 -1.55 -2.31
CA PRO A 99 -21.48 -1.72 -2.86
C PRO A 99 -22.40 -0.56 -2.42
N PRO A 100 -23.37 -0.14 -3.24
CA PRO A 100 -24.31 0.93 -2.88
C PRO A 100 -25.04 0.70 -1.55
N SER A 101 -25.31 -0.56 -1.19
CA SER A 101 -25.94 -0.92 0.09
C SER A 101 -25.08 -0.59 1.31
N ALA A 102 -23.74 -0.58 1.17
CA ALA A 102 -22.80 -0.30 2.25
C ALA A 102 -22.45 1.18 2.41
N GLU A 103 -22.92 2.07 1.52
CA GLU A 103 -22.64 3.52 1.62
C GLU A 103 -23.12 4.11 2.95
N THR A 104 -24.33 3.73 3.39
CA THR A 104 -24.88 4.17 4.68
C THR A 104 -24.02 3.69 5.85
N ALA A 105 -23.51 2.45 5.81
CA ALA A 105 -22.63 1.91 6.83
C ALA A 105 -21.29 2.66 6.89
N LEU A 106 -20.67 2.97 5.74
CA LEU A 106 -19.46 3.80 5.68
C LEU A 106 -19.69 5.20 6.22
N PHE A 107 -20.84 5.80 5.89
CA PHE A 107 -21.22 7.10 6.41
C PHE A 107 -21.29 7.12 7.94
N HIS A 108 -21.94 6.11 8.53
CA HIS A 108 -22.01 5.95 9.98
C HIS A 108 -20.63 5.70 10.61
N LEU A 109 -19.79 4.88 9.98
CA LEU A 109 -18.41 4.65 10.44
C LEU A 109 -17.61 5.96 10.48
N ILE A 110 -17.69 6.80 9.44
CA ILE A 110 -16.98 8.09 9.42
C ILE A 110 -17.47 9.02 10.52
N ASN A 111 -18.78 9.07 10.79
CA ASN A 111 -19.32 9.90 11.87
C ASN A 111 -18.84 9.41 13.24
N LEU A 112 -18.87 8.10 13.46
CA LEU A 112 -18.41 7.50 14.71
C LEU A 112 -16.91 7.71 14.94
N ILE A 113 -16.09 7.59 13.89
CA ILE A 113 -14.65 7.92 13.93
C ILE A 113 -14.43 9.37 14.36
N LYS A 114 -15.23 10.32 13.86
CA LYS A 114 -15.14 11.73 14.25
C LYS A 114 -15.55 11.94 15.71
N GLU A 115 -16.66 11.34 16.14
CA GLU A 115 -17.17 11.46 17.50
C GLU A 115 -16.19 10.92 18.54
N GLU A 116 -15.53 9.80 18.24
CA GLU A 116 -14.58 9.13 19.14
C GLU A 116 -13.14 9.64 19.01
N GLN A 117 -12.92 10.67 18.19
CA GLN A 117 -11.60 11.25 17.89
C GLN A 117 -10.59 10.20 17.39
N GLY A 118 -11.06 9.32 16.50
CA GLY A 118 -10.25 8.30 15.86
C GLY A 118 -9.77 8.68 14.46
N HIS A 119 -9.17 7.71 13.78
CA HIS A 119 -8.63 7.83 12.42
C HIS A 119 -9.14 6.70 11.52
N LEU A 120 -9.47 7.04 10.28
CA LEU A 120 -9.86 6.10 9.24
C LEU A 120 -8.92 6.27 8.05
N LEU A 121 -8.20 5.19 7.73
CA LEU A 121 -7.41 5.10 6.50
C LEU A 121 -8.20 4.31 5.46
N LEU A 122 -8.38 4.92 4.30
CA LEU A 122 -9.07 4.35 3.14
C LEU A 122 -8.05 4.00 2.06
N THR A 123 -8.31 2.96 1.28
CA THR A 123 -7.57 2.71 0.03
C THR A 123 -8.51 2.61 -1.16
N ALA A 124 -8.10 3.12 -2.31
CA ALA A 124 -8.84 2.92 -3.56
C ALA A 124 -7.94 2.98 -4.79
N LYS A 125 -8.46 2.50 -5.92
CA LYS A 125 -7.81 2.66 -7.24
C LYS A 125 -7.95 4.06 -7.82
N VAL A 126 -9.01 4.78 -7.45
CA VAL A 126 -9.37 6.08 -7.99
C VAL A 126 -9.63 7.09 -6.88
N GLY A 127 -9.48 8.37 -7.18
CA GLY A 127 -9.70 9.45 -6.20
C GLY A 127 -11.17 9.61 -5.79
N PRO A 128 -11.46 10.34 -4.71
CA PRO A 128 -12.81 10.50 -4.15
C PRO A 128 -13.88 10.94 -5.15
N ALA A 129 -13.51 11.77 -6.13
CA ALA A 129 -14.45 12.28 -7.13
C ALA A 129 -14.92 11.20 -8.13
N GLN A 130 -14.20 10.08 -8.25
CA GLN A 130 -14.45 9.03 -9.24
C GLN A 130 -15.05 7.75 -8.62
N LEU A 131 -15.27 7.71 -7.30
CA LEU A 131 -15.78 6.53 -6.59
C LEU A 131 -17.24 6.16 -6.92
N GLY A 132 -18.01 7.04 -7.58
CA GLY A 132 -19.39 6.75 -7.94
C GLY A 132 -20.37 6.71 -6.76
N ILE A 133 -20.02 7.33 -5.63
CA ILE A 133 -20.84 7.36 -4.40
C ILE A 133 -22.16 8.10 -4.66
N SER A 134 -23.27 7.41 -4.38
CA SER A 134 -24.63 7.93 -4.62
C SER A 134 -25.10 8.83 -3.47
N LEU A 135 -24.72 8.52 -2.22
CA LEU A 135 -25.08 9.25 -1.02
C LEU A 135 -24.32 10.60 -0.94
N PRO A 136 -24.99 11.75 -1.10
CA PRO A 136 -24.30 13.04 -1.24
C PRO A 136 -23.45 13.42 -0.02
N ASP A 137 -23.93 13.14 1.18
CA ASP A 137 -23.22 13.46 2.43
C ASP A 137 -21.95 12.63 2.64
N LEU A 138 -21.95 11.38 2.16
CA LEU A 138 -20.76 10.54 2.13
C LEU A 138 -19.77 11.05 1.09
N ALA A 139 -20.25 11.34 -0.13
CA ALA A 139 -19.41 11.89 -1.20
C ALA A 139 -18.70 13.18 -0.77
N SER A 140 -19.40 14.07 -0.07
CA SER A 140 -18.82 15.30 0.50
C SER A 140 -17.71 15.01 1.50
N ARG A 141 -17.92 14.06 2.42
CA ARG A 141 -16.92 13.64 3.42
C ARG A 141 -15.68 13.02 2.78
N LEU A 142 -15.86 12.15 1.77
CA LEU A 142 -14.76 11.52 1.05
C LEU A 142 -13.93 12.54 0.27
N ARG A 143 -14.56 13.55 -0.35
CA ARG A 143 -13.83 14.64 -1.03
C ARG A 143 -13.01 15.50 -0.07
N ALA A 144 -13.40 15.57 1.20
CA ALA A 144 -12.65 16.27 2.25
C ALA A 144 -11.53 15.42 2.89
N ALA A 145 -11.40 14.14 2.50
CA ALA A 145 -10.34 13.28 2.99
C ALA A 145 -8.96 13.77 2.52
N VAL A 146 -7.95 13.63 3.38
CA VAL A 146 -6.56 13.89 3.00
C VAL A 146 -6.12 12.77 2.08
N THR A 147 -5.84 13.07 0.83
CA THR A 147 -5.56 12.06 -0.19
C THR A 147 -4.10 12.12 -0.59
N ALA A 148 -3.44 10.96 -0.67
CA ALA A 148 -2.12 10.82 -1.27
C ALA A 148 -2.15 9.77 -2.39
N ASP A 149 -1.62 10.15 -3.54
CA ASP A 149 -1.48 9.26 -4.69
C ASP A 149 -0.22 8.40 -4.60
N ILE A 150 -0.32 7.18 -5.09
CA ILE A 150 0.76 6.21 -5.25
C ILE A 150 0.83 5.86 -6.74
N GLY A 151 2.00 6.09 -7.33
CA GLY A 151 2.31 5.71 -8.69
C GLY A 151 2.61 4.22 -8.85
N VAL A 152 2.85 3.82 -10.09
CA VAL A 152 3.41 2.50 -10.39
C VAL A 152 4.86 2.44 -9.87
N PRO A 153 5.28 1.34 -9.21
CA PRO A 153 6.64 1.20 -8.73
C PRO A 153 7.69 1.33 -9.84
N ASP A 154 8.70 2.17 -9.61
CA ASP A 154 9.89 2.28 -10.45
C ASP A 154 10.88 1.12 -10.17
N ASP A 155 11.95 1.02 -10.97
CA ASP A 155 12.94 -0.06 -10.82
C ASP A 155 13.72 0.03 -9.51
N MET A 156 13.91 1.25 -9.00
CA MET A 156 14.60 1.45 -7.72
C MET A 156 13.76 0.90 -6.57
N LEU A 157 12.47 1.24 -6.54
CA LEU A 157 11.54 0.73 -5.55
C LEU A 157 11.38 -0.79 -5.65
N LEU A 158 11.20 -1.33 -6.86
CA LEU A 158 11.08 -2.77 -7.06
C LEU A 158 12.36 -3.51 -6.66
N GLY A 159 13.53 -2.99 -7.03
CA GLY A 159 14.81 -3.57 -6.66
C GLY A 159 14.99 -3.64 -5.15
N ALA A 160 14.75 -2.52 -4.46
CA ALA A 160 14.83 -2.47 -3.00
C ALA A 160 13.81 -3.41 -2.33
N VAL A 161 12.58 -3.49 -2.88
CA VAL A 161 11.53 -4.38 -2.35
C VAL A 161 11.94 -5.84 -2.50
N LEU A 162 12.47 -6.23 -3.67
CA LEU A 162 12.98 -7.58 -3.89
C LEU A 162 14.11 -7.92 -2.92
N GLU A 163 15.08 -7.02 -2.75
CA GLU A 163 16.18 -7.20 -1.79
C GLU A 163 15.65 -7.43 -0.38
N LYS A 164 14.75 -6.57 0.10
CA LYS A 164 14.13 -6.71 1.41
C LYS A 164 13.40 -8.05 1.54
N LEU A 165 12.56 -8.41 0.57
CA LEU A 165 11.79 -9.66 0.60
C LEU A 165 12.66 -10.91 0.63
N PHE A 166 13.83 -10.90 -0.04
CA PHE A 166 14.81 -11.98 0.05
C PHE A 166 15.56 -11.97 1.39
N GLN A 167 15.94 -10.79 1.89
CA GLN A 167 16.61 -10.64 3.18
C GLN A 167 15.75 -11.09 4.36
N ASP A 168 14.46 -10.75 4.37
CA ASP A 168 13.49 -11.18 5.40
C ASP A 168 13.38 -12.72 5.46
N ARG A 169 13.66 -13.40 4.35
CA ARG A 169 13.72 -14.87 4.24
C ARG A 169 15.12 -15.45 4.46
N GLN A 170 16.10 -14.60 4.78
CA GLN A 170 17.51 -14.98 4.92
C GLN A 170 18.10 -15.64 3.66
N LEU A 171 17.60 -15.24 2.49
CA LEU A 171 18.02 -15.77 1.20
C LEU A 171 19.01 -14.82 0.52
N PRO A 172 20.32 -15.13 0.52
CA PRO A 172 21.30 -14.28 -0.15
C PRO A 172 21.07 -14.32 -1.67
N VAL A 173 20.83 -13.15 -2.25
CA VAL A 173 20.52 -12.98 -3.67
C VAL A 173 21.59 -12.12 -4.35
N PRO A 174 22.19 -12.57 -5.46
CA PRO A 174 23.12 -11.74 -6.22
C PRO A 174 22.43 -10.51 -6.81
N GLN A 175 23.12 -9.38 -6.81
CA GLN A 175 22.65 -8.12 -7.42
C GLN A 175 22.25 -8.26 -8.90
N ALA A 176 22.92 -9.14 -9.65
CA ALA A 176 22.56 -9.44 -11.03
C ALA A 176 21.17 -10.10 -11.15
N THR A 177 20.78 -10.91 -10.16
CA THR A 177 19.46 -11.55 -10.09
C THR A 177 18.38 -10.51 -9.80
N ILE A 178 18.62 -9.57 -8.88
CA ILE A 178 17.68 -8.48 -8.61
C ILE A 178 17.43 -7.66 -9.87
N ARG A 179 18.50 -7.22 -10.56
CA ARG A 179 18.38 -6.49 -11.83
C ARG A 179 17.63 -7.27 -12.92
N TYR A 180 17.85 -8.58 -13.00
CA TYR A 180 17.11 -9.43 -13.93
C TYR A 180 15.62 -9.44 -13.59
N LEU A 181 15.28 -9.64 -12.31
CA LEU A 181 13.89 -9.67 -11.87
C LEU A 181 13.18 -8.35 -12.13
N THR A 182 13.77 -7.20 -11.79
CA THR A 182 13.15 -5.88 -12.01
C THR A 182 12.82 -5.61 -13.47
N LEU A 183 13.62 -6.12 -14.41
CA LEU A 183 13.42 -5.95 -15.86
C LEU A 183 12.36 -6.88 -16.45
N HIS A 184 12.06 -8.02 -15.80
CA HIS A 184 11.25 -9.09 -16.39
C HIS A 184 9.98 -9.43 -15.60
N MET A 185 9.80 -8.86 -14.41
CA MET A 185 8.59 -9.04 -13.62
C MET A 185 7.53 -7.98 -13.94
N ASP A 186 6.28 -8.26 -13.60
CA ASP A 186 5.24 -7.24 -13.59
C ASP A 186 5.56 -6.13 -12.59
N ARG A 187 5.32 -4.88 -12.97
CA ARG A 187 5.65 -3.69 -12.15
C ARG A 187 4.67 -3.50 -10.99
N SER A 188 4.68 -4.43 -10.04
CA SER A 188 3.86 -4.36 -8.84
C SER A 188 4.53 -4.98 -7.63
N ILE A 189 4.24 -4.41 -6.46
CA ILE A 189 4.71 -4.95 -5.17
C ILE A 189 4.09 -6.34 -4.91
N ALA A 190 2.86 -6.57 -5.37
CA ALA A 190 2.20 -7.87 -5.27
C ALA A 190 2.94 -8.95 -6.08
N ALA A 191 3.31 -8.64 -7.33
CA ALA A 191 4.10 -9.55 -8.15
C ALA A 191 5.47 -9.84 -7.51
N ALA A 192 6.13 -8.84 -6.92
CA ALA A 192 7.41 -9.04 -6.22
C ALA A 192 7.27 -10.06 -5.08
N ARG A 193 6.22 -9.93 -4.25
CA ARG A 193 5.94 -10.85 -3.14
C ARG A 193 5.66 -12.27 -3.63
N THR A 194 4.81 -12.42 -4.64
CA THR A 194 4.49 -13.73 -5.23
C THR A 194 5.73 -14.38 -5.83
N LEU A 195 6.48 -13.64 -6.63
CA LEU A 195 7.72 -14.10 -7.25
C LEU A 195 8.73 -14.58 -6.22
N VAL A 196 9.04 -13.79 -5.20
CA VAL A 196 9.99 -14.18 -4.15
C VAL A 196 9.50 -15.42 -3.40
N GLY A 197 8.20 -15.52 -3.13
CA GLY A 197 7.60 -16.72 -2.52
C GLY A 197 7.81 -17.99 -3.34
N GLU A 198 7.65 -17.90 -4.67
CA GLU A 198 7.87 -19.04 -5.57
C GLU A 198 9.36 -19.37 -5.78
N VAL A 199 10.23 -18.35 -5.80
CA VAL A 199 11.68 -18.56 -5.84
C VAL A 199 12.17 -19.28 -4.59
N ASP A 200 11.68 -18.88 -3.40
CA ASP A 200 12.00 -19.53 -2.13
C ASP A 200 11.61 -21.02 -2.14
N LYS A 201 10.35 -21.33 -2.50
CA LYS A 201 9.88 -22.71 -2.65
C LYS A 201 10.76 -23.53 -3.60
N ALA A 202 11.13 -22.95 -4.74
CA ALA A 202 11.97 -23.62 -5.73
C ALA A 202 13.42 -23.84 -5.22
N ALA A 203 13.98 -22.86 -4.52
CA ALA A 203 15.32 -22.95 -3.93
C ALA A 203 15.38 -24.02 -2.84
N LEU A 204 14.37 -24.08 -1.96
CA LEU A 204 14.23 -25.10 -0.92
C LEU A 204 14.09 -26.51 -1.50
N ALA A 205 13.20 -26.71 -2.47
CA ALA A 205 12.98 -28.01 -3.10
C ALA A 205 14.24 -28.55 -3.80
N GLY A 206 15.00 -27.66 -4.45
CA GLY A 206 16.23 -28.03 -5.15
C GLY A 206 17.49 -28.06 -4.27
N LYS A 207 17.45 -27.53 -3.05
CA LYS A 207 18.63 -27.14 -2.25
C LYS A 207 19.63 -26.28 -3.05
N ARG A 208 19.13 -25.38 -3.90
CA ARG A 208 19.94 -24.58 -4.84
C ARG A 208 20.08 -23.14 -4.36
N ARG A 209 21.22 -22.53 -4.68
CA ARG A 209 21.42 -21.08 -4.53
C ARG A 209 20.53 -20.32 -5.51
N ILE A 210 20.12 -19.12 -5.13
CA ILE A 210 19.36 -18.22 -5.99
C ILE A 210 20.28 -17.68 -7.10
N THR A 211 19.90 -17.94 -8.34
CA THR A 211 20.66 -17.57 -9.55
C THR A 211 19.69 -17.11 -10.65
N VAL A 212 20.21 -16.41 -11.66
CA VAL A 212 19.43 -15.95 -12.81
C VAL A 212 18.65 -17.09 -13.50
N PRO A 213 19.24 -18.27 -13.79
CA PRO A 213 18.48 -19.37 -14.41
C PRO A 213 17.28 -19.84 -13.57
N LEU A 214 17.46 -19.96 -12.25
CA LEU A 214 16.37 -20.37 -11.35
C LEU A 214 15.20 -19.38 -11.38
N VAL A 215 15.49 -18.08 -11.29
CA VAL A 215 14.43 -17.07 -11.25
C VAL A 215 13.77 -16.90 -12.62
N ALA A 216 14.51 -17.09 -13.72
CA ALA A 216 13.95 -17.10 -15.07
C ALA A 216 12.96 -18.26 -15.27
N ASP A 217 13.29 -19.46 -14.77
CA ASP A 217 12.39 -20.61 -14.79
C ASP A 217 11.11 -20.34 -13.97
N VAL A 218 11.23 -19.71 -12.80
CA VAL A 218 10.08 -19.32 -11.96
C VAL A 218 9.20 -18.31 -12.67
N LEU A 219 9.79 -17.25 -13.24
CA LEU A 219 9.06 -16.24 -14.02
C LEU A 219 8.27 -16.88 -15.16
N LYS A 220 8.90 -17.78 -15.92
CA LYS A 220 8.25 -18.48 -17.04
C LYS A 220 7.03 -19.29 -16.58
N ARG A 221 7.11 -19.94 -15.42
CA ARG A 221 5.98 -20.68 -14.84
C ARG A 221 4.85 -19.75 -14.43
N LEU A 222 5.16 -18.62 -13.78
CA LEU A 222 4.15 -17.64 -13.36
C LEU A 222 3.43 -17.03 -14.57
N SER A 223 4.16 -16.72 -15.65
CA SER A 223 3.56 -16.21 -16.89
C SER A 223 2.71 -17.23 -17.66
N SER A 224 2.91 -18.53 -17.41
CA SER A 224 2.13 -19.59 -18.07
C SER A 224 0.81 -19.93 -17.37
N VAL A 225 0.57 -19.35 -16.20
CA VAL A 225 -0.61 -19.60 -15.34
C VAL A 225 -1.56 -18.39 -15.31
N SER A 226 -1.15 -17.26 -15.90
CA SER A 226 -1.95 -16.03 -16.06
C SER A 226 -2.64 -16.01 -17.42
#